data_AF-A0A133MP84-F1
#
_entry.id   AF-A0A133MP84-F1
#
_cell.length_a   1.000
_cell.length_b   1.000
_cell.length_c   1.000
_cell.angle_alpha   90.00
_cell.angle_beta   90.00
_cell.angle_gamma   90.00
#
_symmetry.space_group_name_H-M   'P 1'
#
loop_
_entity.id
_entity.type
_entity.pdbx_description
1 polymer ?
#
loop_
_entity_poly.entity_id
_entity_poly.type
_entity_poly.pdbx_seq_one_letter_code
_entity_poly.pdbx_strand_id
1 'polypeptide(L)'
;MENYPNLPDLPKEGMRKYYVYAADRYNREKYRLILADSQEEISYKPYYQYYNDGYLSYKYPNQVLVYNKSTNKWEENKEKESSFTYPVVYFNNFDLKCDGKITKEKTPLGAEIAIKEGNTLELKEGMVYSLQNYIDVLPKGALPRVTYESSNPDICTIDENGNIKALKEGECIITITNKNF
;
A
#
# COMPACT_ATOMS: atom_id res chain seq x y z
N MET A 1 -10.66 -3.68 -9.15
CA MET A 1 -10.08 -3.23 -7.88
C MET A 1 -8.66 -2.81 -8.20
N GLU A 2 -8.24 -1.61 -7.81
CA GLU A 2 -6.88 -1.17 -8.10
C GLU A 2 -5.91 -2.00 -7.26
N ASN A 3 -5.20 -2.92 -7.92
CA ASN A 3 -4.14 -3.72 -7.31
C ASN A 3 -3.04 -2.76 -6.86
N TYR A 4 -2.83 -2.66 -5.55
CA TYR A 4 -1.73 -1.88 -4.98
C TYR A 4 -0.77 -2.71 -4.10
N PRO A 5 -0.09 -3.77 -4.58
CA PRO A 5 0.96 -4.39 -3.77
C PRO A 5 2.33 -4.22 -4.43
N ASN A 6 3.11 -3.30 -3.86
CA ASN A 6 4.58 -3.29 -3.71
C ASN A 6 4.97 -1.89 -3.23
N LEU A 7 4.35 -1.48 -2.12
CA LEU A 7 4.66 -0.20 -1.51
C LEU A 7 6.06 -0.28 -0.89
N PRO A 8 6.97 0.66 -1.21
CA PRO A 8 8.21 0.87 -0.48
C PRO A 8 8.10 0.66 1.03
N ASP A 9 9.05 -0.05 1.62
CA ASP A 9 9.16 -0.17 3.07
C ASP A 9 9.28 1.21 3.72
N LEU A 10 8.56 1.43 4.80
CA LEU A 10 8.67 2.69 5.56
C LEU A 10 10.10 2.86 6.07
N PRO A 11 10.62 4.10 6.15
CA PRO A 11 11.91 4.33 6.74
C PRO A 11 11.90 3.88 8.21
N LYS A 12 12.96 3.18 8.63
CA LYS A 12 13.10 2.70 10.02
C LYS A 12 13.45 3.83 11.00
N GLU A 13 14.05 4.89 10.50
CA GLU A 13 14.51 6.06 11.27
C GLU A 13 13.83 7.33 10.75
N GLY A 14 13.71 8.35 11.61
CA GLY A 14 13.09 9.62 11.24
C GLY A 14 11.57 9.59 11.15
N MET A 15 10.92 8.48 11.50
CA MET A 15 9.46 8.42 11.62
C MET A 15 8.97 9.38 12.71
N ARG A 16 7.99 10.21 12.37
CA ARG A 16 7.34 11.13 13.31
C ARG A 16 6.04 10.54 13.85
N LYS A 17 5.48 11.19 14.87
CA LYS A 17 4.30 10.72 15.60
C LYS A 17 3.10 10.50 14.68
N TYR A 18 2.88 11.41 13.72
CA TYR A 18 1.80 11.33 12.76
C TYR A 18 2.39 11.23 11.36
N TYR A 19 1.81 10.37 10.53
CA TYR A 19 2.26 10.24 9.16
C TYR A 19 1.16 9.81 8.19
N VAL A 20 1.37 10.16 6.93
CA VAL A 20 0.51 9.78 5.80
C VAL A 20 1.39 9.33 4.65
N TYR A 21 1.13 8.12 4.15
CA TYR A 21 1.72 7.59 2.93
C TYR A 21 0.70 7.72 1.79
N ALA A 22 1.05 8.51 0.77
CA ALA A 22 0.29 8.64 -0.45
C ALA A 22 1.15 8.50 -1.72
N ALA A 23 0.50 8.31 -2.88
CA ALA A 23 1.12 8.55 -4.19
C ALA A 23 0.29 9.48 -5.05
N ASP A 24 0.92 10.08 -6.04
CA ASP A 24 0.25 10.92 -7.02
C ASP A 24 -0.66 10.05 -7.88
N ARG A 25 -1.92 10.43 -8.04
CA ARG A 25 -2.88 9.67 -8.85
C ARG A 25 -2.43 9.50 -10.29
N TYR A 26 -1.85 10.54 -10.88
CA TYR A 26 -1.42 10.56 -12.27
C TYR A 26 -0.02 9.98 -12.44
N ASN A 27 0.80 10.04 -11.40
CA ASN A 27 2.11 9.40 -11.37
C ASN A 27 2.25 8.49 -10.14
N ARG A 28 1.75 7.26 -10.27
CA ARG A 28 1.76 6.24 -9.19
C ARG A 28 3.15 5.76 -8.79
N GLU A 29 4.20 6.29 -9.42
CA GLU A 29 5.59 6.03 -9.06
C GLU A 29 6.15 7.09 -8.09
N LYS A 30 5.45 8.21 -7.91
CA LYS A 30 5.80 9.29 -6.97
C LYS A 30 5.15 9.05 -5.61
N TYR A 31 5.78 8.17 -4.83
CA TYR A 31 5.40 7.92 -3.44
C TYR A 31 5.91 9.02 -2.51
N ARG A 32 5.07 9.43 -1.56
CA ARG A 32 5.38 10.42 -0.54
C ARG A 32 5.00 9.93 0.84
N LEU A 33 5.87 10.17 1.80
CA LEU A 33 5.61 10.01 3.23
C LEU A 33 5.64 11.37 3.88
N ILE A 34 4.49 11.84 4.33
CA ILE A 34 4.33 13.12 5.02
C ILE A 34 4.39 12.85 6.51
N LEU A 35 5.32 13.48 7.19
CA LEU A 35 5.64 13.25 8.60
C LEU A 35 5.39 14.54 9.39
N ALA A 36 4.68 14.42 10.51
CA ALA A 36 4.27 15.54 11.34
C ALA A 36 4.36 15.20 12.84
N ASP A 37 4.60 16.22 13.66
CA ASP A 37 4.62 16.08 15.12
C ASP A 37 3.23 16.32 15.71
N SER A 38 2.36 17.03 14.98
CA SER A 38 0.93 17.22 15.28
C SER A 38 0.04 16.87 14.09
N GLN A 39 -1.09 16.21 14.35
CA GLN A 39 -2.09 15.91 13.32
C GLN A 39 -2.67 17.17 12.66
N GLU A 40 -2.62 18.33 13.32
CA GLU A 40 -3.11 19.61 12.79
C GLU A 40 -2.25 20.15 11.65
N GLU A 41 -1.03 19.64 11.50
CA GLU A 41 -0.10 20.05 10.46
C GLU A 41 -0.42 19.37 9.11
N ILE A 42 -1.26 18.34 9.12
CA ILE A 42 -1.71 17.59 7.94
C ILE A 42 -3.22 17.80 7.75
N SER A 43 -3.60 18.28 6.58
CA SER A 43 -4.99 18.50 6.19
C SER A 43 -5.29 17.79 4.88
N TYR A 44 -6.42 17.08 4.82
CA TYR A 44 -6.93 16.54 3.57
C TYR A 44 -8.07 17.41 3.07
N LYS A 45 -8.26 17.57 1.76
CA LYS A 45 -9.40 18.29 1.20
C LYS A 45 -9.89 17.56 -0.04
N PRO A 46 -11.05 16.89 -0.02
CA PRO A 46 -11.59 16.22 -1.20
C PRO A 46 -11.88 17.24 -2.30
N TYR A 47 -11.64 16.90 -3.56
CA TYR A 47 -11.94 17.81 -4.68
C TYR A 47 -13.43 17.82 -5.01
N TYR A 48 -14.10 16.68 -4.77
CA TYR A 48 -15.55 16.52 -4.92
C TYR A 48 -16.10 15.64 -3.80
N GLN A 49 -17.30 15.96 -3.32
CA GLN A 49 -18.04 15.25 -2.27
C GLN A 49 -18.32 13.75 -2.56
N TYR A 50 -17.99 13.24 -3.75
CA TYR A 50 -18.30 11.87 -4.21
C TYR A 50 -17.10 11.04 -4.67
N TYR A 51 -15.88 11.60 -4.72
CA TYR A 51 -14.70 10.86 -5.15
C TYR A 51 -13.71 10.68 -3.99
N ASN A 52 -12.99 9.56 -3.99
CA ASN A 52 -11.89 9.28 -3.05
C ASN A 52 -10.59 10.06 -3.39
N ASP A 53 -10.70 11.13 -4.19
CA ASP A 53 -9.58 11.98 -4.60
C ASP A 53 -9.67 13.38 -3.94
N GLY A 54 -8.50 13.94 -3.65
CA GLY A 54 -8.44 15.19 -2.89
C GLY A 54 -7.11 15.91 -3.04
N TYR A 55 -6.87 16.87 -2.16
CA TYR A 55 -5.65 17.61 -1.96
C TYR A 55 -5.16 17.26 -0.57
N LEU A 56 -3.95 16.73 -0.47
CA LEU A 56 -3.29 16.60 0.82
C LEU A 56 -2.44 17.85 0.98
N SER A 57 -2.92 18.77 1.80
CA SER A 57 -2.25 20.03 2.13
C SER A 57 -1.58 19.90 3.49
N TYR A 58 -0.38 20.42 3.63
CA TYR A 58 0.41 20.32 4.86
C TYR A 58 1.03 21.68 5.17
N LYS A 59 1.02 22.09 6.45
CA LYS A 59 1.25 23.48 6.86
C LYS A 59 2.51 23.64 7.73
N TYR A 60 3.45 24.52 7.32
CA TYR A 60 4.74 24.81 8.00
C TYR A 60 5.57 23.52 8.26
N PRO A 61 6.85 23.52 8.73
CA PRO A 61 7.83 22.54 8.20
C PRO A 61 7.62 21.11 8.70
N ASN A 62 6.66 20.44 8.09
CA ASN A 62 6.49 19.02 8.05
C ASN A 62 7.59 18.45 7.18
N GLN A 63 8.08 17.28 7.57
CA GLN A 63 9.06 16.58 6.77
C GLN A 63 8.32 15.74 5.73
N VAL A 64 8.65 15.96 4.47
CA VAL A 64 8.13 15.14 3.37
C VAL A 64 9.29 14.31 2.83
N LEU A 65 9.14 13.00 2.84
CA LEU A 65 10.06 12.10 2.17
C LEU A 65 9.45 11.65 0.85
N VAL A 66 10.27 11.59 -0.19
CA VAL A 66 9.91 11.05 -1.51
C VAL A 66 10.69 9.75 -1.71
N TYR A 67 10.02 8.74 -2.26
CA TYR A 67 10.70 7.50 -2.57
C TYR A 67 11.47 7.58 -3.89
N ASN A 68 12.77 7.37 -3.82
CA ASN A 68 13.62 7.23 -4.99
C ASN A 68 13.72 5.74 -5.39
N LYS A 69 13.05 5.37 -6.49
CA LYS A 69 13.05 3.99 -7.01
C LYS A 69 14.44 3.53 -7.48
N SER A 70 15.26 4.43 -8.01
CA SER A 70 16.59 4.07 -8.53
C SER A 70 17.55 3.67 -7.42
N THR A 71 17.41 4.27 -6.23
CA THR A 71 18.25 4.00 -5.06
C THR A 71 17.56 3.12 -4.02
N ASN A 72 16.26 2.84 -4.20
CA ASN A 72 15.40 2.11 -3.26
C ASN A 72 15.40 2.73 -1.85
N LYS A 73 15.36 4.07 -1.78
CA LYS A 73 15.49 4.84 -0.53
C LYS A 73 14.47 5.97 -0.45
N TRP A 74 14.09 6.30 0.79
CA TRP A 74 13.36 7.52 1.10
C TRP A 74 14.35 8.68 1.24
N GLU A 75 14.07 9.77 0.53
CA GLU A 75 14.91 10.96 0.47
C GLU A 75 14.08 12.19 0.85
N GLU A 76 14.68 13.14 1.55
CA GLU A 76 13.98 14.38 1.92
C GLU A 76 13.59 15.19 0.68
N ASN A 77 12.32 15.60 0.62
CA ASN A 77 11.83 16.45 -0.44
C ASN A 77 12.39 17.87 -0.25
N LYS A 78 13.31 18.27 -1.13
CA LYS A 78 13.89 19.61 -1.12
C LYS A 78 13.00 20.64 -1.83
N GLU A 79 11.98 20.18 -2.54
CA GLU A 79 10.99 21.06 -3.17
C GLU A 79 10.05 21.60 -2.09
N LYS A 80 9.99 22.93 -1.94
CA LYS A 80 9.09 23.62 -1.00
C LYS A 80 7.64 23.61 -1.50
N GLU A 81 7.13 22.45 -1.87
CA GLU A 81 5.71 22.28 -2.18
C GLU A 81 4.94 22.28 -0.87
N SER A 82 3.92 23.13 -0.74
CA SER A 82 3.03 23.16 0.43
C SER A 82 1.78 22.28 0.26
N SER A 83 1.65 21.62 -0.89
CA SER A 83 0.47 20.81 -1.23
C SER A 83 0.83 19.67 -2.17
N PHE A 84 0.28 18.48 -1.90
CA PHE A 84 0.32 17.34 -2.80
C PHE A 84 -1.07 17.14 -3.43
N THR A 85 -1.15 17.37 -4.72
CA THR A 85 -2.41 17.44 -5.48
C THR A 85 -2.79 16.05 -5.99
N TYR A 86 -4.08 15.70 -5.87
CA TYR A 86 -4.61 14.37 -6.24
C TYR A 86 -3.85 13.17 -5.65
N PRO A 87 -3.55 13.14 -4.33
CA PRO A 87 -2.98 11.95 -3.74
C PRO A 87 -4.02 10.84 -3.60
N VAL A 88 -3.58 9.62 -3.84
CA VAL A 88 -4.20 8.41 -3.31
C VAL A 88 -3.51 8.10 -1.98
N VAL A 89 -4.26 8.19 -0.87
CA VAL A 89 -3.77 7.83 0.47
C VAL A 89 -3.85 6.32 0.64
N TYR A 90 -2.69 5.69 0.85
CA TYR A 90 -2.58 4.26 1.14
C TYR A 90 -2.57 3.98 2.62
N PHE A 91 -1.78 4.75 3.37
CA PHE A 91 -1.53 4.50 4.79
C PHE A 91 -1.63 5.77 5.60
N ASN A 92 -2.17 5.66 6.81
CA ASN A 92 -2.14 6.69 7.83
C ASN A 92 -2.32 6.06 9.21
N ASN A 93 -1.68 6.63 10.23
CA ASN A 93 -1.73 6.10 11.59
C ASN A 93 -2.69 6.85 12.53
N PHE A 94 -3.47 7.80 12.01
CA PHE A 94 -4.46 8.60 12.71
C PHE A 94 -5.61 8.97 11.76
N ASP A 95 -6.76 9.40 12.29
CA ASP A 95 -7.86 9.86 11.46
C ASP A 95 -7.52 11.20 10.79
N LEU A 96 -7.37 11.23 9.46
CA LEU A 96 -7.18 12.48 8.75
C LEU A 96 -8.50 13.23 8.69
N LYS A 97 -8.50 14.39 9.33
CA LYS A 97 -9.58 15.36 9.19
C LYS A 97 -9.44 16.12 7.89
N CYS A 98 -10.58 16.47 7.30
CA CYS A 98 -10.63 17.33 6.13
C CYS A 98 -11.30 18.67 6.44
N ASP A 99 -10.96 19.69 5.65
CA ASP A 99 -11.73 20.94 5.62
C ASP A 99 -13.09 20.68 4.94
N GLY A 100 -14.09 20.32 5.73
CA GLY A 100 -15.41 19.89 5.27
C GLY A 100 -15.97 18.70 6.05
N LYS A 101 -16.88 17.93 5.43
CA LYS A 101 -17.60 16.81 6.09
C LYS A 101 -16.89 15.45 5.97
N ILE A 102 -15.77 15.35 5.26
CA ILE A 102 -15.09 14.07 4.99
C ILE A 102 -13.99 13.80 6.03
N THR A 103 -13.86 12.55 6.45
CA THR A 103 -12.77 12.10 7.32
C THR A 103 -12.23 10.80 6.75
N LYS A 104 -10.90 10.65 6.69
CA LYS A 104 -10.26 9.39 6.30
C LYS A 104 -9.77 8.69 7.55
N GLU A 105 -10.40 7.58 7.88
CA GLU A 105 -10.10 6.80 9.09
C GLU A 105 -8.64 6.31 9.09
N LYS A 106 -8.08 6.11 10.30
CA LYS A 106 -6.81 5.42 10.51
C LYS A 106 -6.78 4.11 9.73
N THR A 107 -5.71 3.88 8.97
CA THR A 107 -5.53 2.58 8.30
C THR A 107 -5.34 1.49 9.35
N PRO A 108 -6.15 0.43 9.32
CA PRO A 108 -5.95 -0.65 10.26
C PRO A 108 -4.67 -1.41 9.93
N LEU A 109 -4.01 -1.92 10.97
CA LEU A 109 -2.88 -2.82 10.78
C LEU A 109 -3.43 -4.17 10.32
N GLY A 110 -2.93 -4.66 9.18
CA GLY A 110 -3.27 -6.00 8.71
C GLY A 110 -2.62 -7.01 9.63
N ALA A 111 -3.41 -7.83 10.32
CA ALA A 111 -2.90 -8.83 11.25
C ALA A 111 -3.10 -10.27 10.75
N GLU A 112 -4.08 -10.47 9.87
CA GLU A 112 -4.53 -11.80 9.46
C GLU A 112 -4.73 -11.88 7.95
N ILE A 113 -4.37 -13.03 7.38
CA ILE A 113 -4.70 -13.41 6.00
C ILE A 113 -5.78 -14.48 6.08
N ALA A 114 -6.97 -14.19 5.56
CA ALA A 114 -8.06 -15.14 5.43
C ALA A 114 -8.09 -15.71 4.01
N ILE A 115 -8.29 -17.03 3.87
CA ILE A 115 -8.50 -17.67 2.57
C ILE A 115 -10.00 -17.78 2.33
N LYS A 116 -10.48 -17.31 1.16
CA LYS A 116 -11.91 -17.18 0.88
C LYS A 116 -12.62 -18.52 0.71
N GLU A 117 -12.01 -19.48 -0.01
CA GLU A 117 -12.68 -20.73 -0.37
C GLU A 117 -11.71 -21.92 -0.47
N GLY A 118 -11.59 -22.75 0.56
CA GLY A 118 -10.65 -23.88 0.56
C GLY A 118 -9.19 -23.42 0.57
N ASN A 119 -8.25 -24.36 0.43
CA ASN A 119 -6.81 -24.08 0.43
C ASN A 119 -6.06 -24.76 -0.73
N THR A 120 -6.81 -25.20 -1.74
CA THR A 120 -6.30 -25.91 -2.92
C THR A 120 -6.82 -25.24 -4.18
N LEU A 121 -5.93 -24.98 -5.14
CA LEU A 121 -6.26 -24.44 -6.46
C LEU A 121 -5.81 -25.42 -7.54
N GLU A 122 -6.73 -25.82 -8.41
CA GLU A 122 -6.42 -26.63 -9.58
C GLU A 122 -6.27 -25.73 -10.81
N LEU A 123 -5.07 -25.72 -11.39
CA LEU A 123 -4.73 -24.88 -12.54
C LEU A 123 -4.20 -25.75 -13.68
N LYS A 124 -4.63 -25.47 -14.92
CA LYS A 124 -4.03 -26.11 -16.09
C LYS A 124 -2.67 -25.50 -16.38
N GLU A 125 -1.76 -26.30 -16.94
CA GLU A 125 -0.46 -25.82 -17.39
C GLU A 125 -0.59 -24.58 -18.28
N GLY A 126 0.24 -23.56 -18.01
CA GLY A 126 0.24 -22.27 -18.69
C GLY A 126 -0.75 -21.24 -18.14
N MET A 127 -1.68 -21.63 -17.26
CA MET A 127 -2.60 -20.66 -16.65
C MET A 127 -1.90 -19.74 -15.65
N VAL A 128 -2.37 -18.50 -15.62
CA VAL A 128 -1.99 -17.50 -14.62
C VAL A 128 -3.22 -17.19 -13.76
N TYR A 129 -3.06 -17.25 -12.44
CA TYR A 129 -4.12 -16.96 -11.47
C TYR A 129 -3.66 -15.89 -10.47
N SER A 130 -4.48 -14.88 -10.24
CA SER A 130 -4.16 -13.83 -9.25
C SER A 130 -4.65 -14.25 -7.86
N LEU A 131 -3.72 -14.51 -6.95
CA LEU A 131 -3.99 -14.95 -5.59
C LEU A 131 -4.77 -13.90 -4.78
N GLN A 132 -4.72 -12.62 -5.17
CA GLN A 132 -5.51 -11.54 -4.59
C GLN A 132 -7.02 -11.78 -4.67
N ASN A 133 -7.48 -12.56 -5.65
CA ASN A 133 -8.90 -12.91 -5.75
C ASN A 133 -9.32 -13.90 -4.66
N TYR A 134 -8.38 -14.61 -4.07
CA TYR A 134 -8.62 -15.78 -3.23
C TYR A 134 -8.33 -15.55 -1.74
N ILE A 135 -7.68 -14.44 -1.41
CA ILE A 135 -7.37 -14.06 -0.03
C ILE A 135 -8.00 -12.72 0.35
N ASP A 136 -8.21 -12.51 1.64
CA ASP A 136 -8.51 -11.22 2.25
C ASP A 136 -7.46 -10.89 3.32
N VAL A 137 -7.03 -9.62 3.39
CA VAL A 137 -6.23 -9.12 4.51
C VAL A 137 -7.15 -8.40 5.48
N LEU A 138 -7.15 -8.85 6.73
CA LEU A 138 -8.05 -8.38 7.76
C LEU A 138 -7.36 -7.50 8.81
N PRO A 139 -8.09 -6.46 9.31
CA PRO A 139 -9.44 -6.09 8.91
C PRO A 139 -9.48 -5.37 7.54
N LYS A 140 -10.66 -5.31 6.92
CA LYS A 140 -10.84 -4.67 5.61
C LYS A 140 -10.29 -3.24 5.61
N GLY A 141 -9.52 -2.90 4.57
CA GLY A 141 -8.85 -1.61 4.46
C GLY A 141 -7.43 -1.59 5.02
N ALA A 142 -6.96 -2.70 5.60
CA ALA A 142 -5.56 -2.88 5.94
C ALA A 142 -4.68 -2.91 4.68
N LEU A 143 -3.42 -2.52 4.83
CA LEU A 143 -2.46 -2.61 3.74
C LEU A 143 -1.92 -4.04 3.62
N PRO A 144 -2.09 -4.70 2.46
CA PRO A 144 -1.53 -6.02 2.23
C PRO A 144 -0.03 -5.89 2.00
N ARG A 145 0.76 -6.08 3.06
CA ARG A 145 2.21 -6.27 2.95
C ARG A 145 2.53 -7.74 3.02
N VAL A 146 2.18 -8.45 1.95
CA VAL A 146 2.36 -9.89 1.88
C VAL A 146 3.57 -10.24 1.03
N THR A 147 4.33 -11.23 1.46
CA THR A 147 5.34 -11.90 0.63
C THR A 147 4.86 -13.28 0.26
N TYR A 148 5.27 -13.71 -0.93
CA TYR A 148 4.88 -14.98 -1.52
C TYR A 148 6.09 -15.87 -1.74
N GLU A 149 5.90 -17.17 -1.53
CA GLU A 149 6.92 -18.17 -1.81
C GLU A 149 6.27 -19.41 -2.41
N SER A 150 6.92 -19.98 -3.42
CA SER A 150 6.55 -21.27 -4.00
C SER A 150 7.48 -22.36 -3.45
N SER A 151 6.90 -23.46 -2.96
CA SER A 151 7.68 -24.61 -2.51
C SER A 151 8.38 -25.35 -3.66
N ASN A 152 7.91 -25.19 -4.91
CA ASN A 152 8.53 -25.79 -6.10
C ASN A 152 8.35 -24.91 -7.35
N PRO A 153 9.28 -23.96 -7.58
CA PRO A 153 9.25 -23.06 -8.73
C PRO A 153 9.31 -23.75 -10.11
N ASP A 154 9.74 -25.02 -10.21
CA ASP A 154 9.77 -25.74 -11.49
C ASP A 154 8.38 -26.23 -11.93
N ILE A 155 7.44 -26.37 -10.98
CA ILE A 155 6.05 -26.76 -11.20
C ILE A 155 5.15 -25.52 -11.25
N CYS A 156 5.35 -24.59 -10.33
CA CYS A 156 4.48 -23.43 -10.17
C CYS A 156 5.28 -22.25 -9.61
N THR A 157 5.18 -21.07 -10.24
CA THR A 157 5.81 -19.85 -9.73
C THR A 157 4.77 -18.89 -9.20
N ILE A 158 5.19 -17.98 -8.33
CA ILE A 158 4.40 -16.82 -7.90
C ILE A 158 5.28 -15.58 -7.97
N ASP A 159 4.78 -14.50 -8.58
CA ASP A 159 5.50 -13.23 -8.66
C ASP A 159 5.24 -12.34 -7.44
N GLU A 160 5.95 -11.21 -7.37
CA GLU A 160 5.81 -10.22 -6.30
C GLU A 160 4.41 -9.59 -6.21
N ASN A 161 3.61 -9.65 -7.28
CA ASN A 161 2.24 -9.13 -7.31
C ASN A 161 1.21 -10.18 -6.88
N GLY A 162 1.64 -11.40 -6.57
CA GLY A 162 0.77 -12.52 -6.21
C GLY A 162 0.13 -13.21 -7.42
N ASN A 163 0.75 -13.13 -8.60
CA ASN A 163 0.30 -13.89 -9.77
C ASN A 163 0.99 -15.26 -9.78
N ILE A 164 0.18 -16.29 -9.61
CA ILE A 164 0.57 -17.69 -9.70
C ILE A 164 0.61 -18.10 -11.16
N LYS A 165 1.67 -18.76 -11.62
CA LYS A 165 1.77 -19.35 -12.96
C LYS A 165 2.04 -20.85 -12.86
N ALA A 166 1.11 -21.66 -13.37
CA ALA A 166 1.29 -23.11 -13.49
C ALA A 166 2.22 -23.41 -14.68
N LEU A 167 3.34 -24.10 -14.43
CA LEU A 167 4.37 -24.37 -15.43
C LEU A 167 4.36 -25.81 -15.93
N LYS A 168 4.09 -26.78 -15.06
CA LYS A 168 4.09 -28.22 -15.37
C LYS A 168 3.09 -28.95 -14.48
N GLU A 169 2.76 -30.18 -14.83
CA GLU A 169 1.99 -31.09 -13.98
C GLU A 169 2.71 -31.36 -12.64
N GLY A 170 1.95 -31.34 -11.55
CA GLY A 170 2.42 -31.67 -10.20
C GLY A 170 1.76 -30.80 -9.13
N GLU A 171 2.22 -30.98 -7.88
CA GLU A 171 1.72 -30.25 -6.72
C GLU A 171 2.75 -29.24 -6.21
N CYS A 172 2.26 -28.09 -5.74
CA CYS A 172 3.09 -27.04 -5.16
C CYS A 172 2.32 -26.33 -4.04
N ILE A 173 3.02 -25.96 -2.97
CA ILE A 173 2.48 -25.15 -1.88
C ILE A 173 2.90 -23.70 -2.08
N ILE A 174 1.93 -22.79 -2.07
CA ILE A 174 2.18 -21.35 -2.06
C ILE A 174 2.04 -20.84 -0.63
N THR A 175 3.12 -20.30 -0.08
CA THR A 175 3.15 -19.69 1.26
C THR A 175 2.96 -18.19 1.16
N ILE A 176 2.07 -17.66 1.99
CA ILE A 176 1.79 -16.22 2.09
C ILE A 176 2.16 -15.77 3.49
N THR A 177 3.04 -14.78 3.59
CA THR A 177 3.45 -14.21 4.89
C THR A 177 3.09 -12.75 4.93
N ASN A 178 2.34 -12.32 5.94
CA ASN A 178 2.10 -10.90 6.21
C ASN A 178 3.30 -10.32 6.97
N LYS A 179 3.90 -9.26 6.43
CA LYS A 179 4.91 -8.45 7.12
C LYS A 179 4.19 -7.39 7.93
N ASN A 180 4.13 -7.63 9.23
CA ASN A 180 3.72 -6.60 10.18
C ASN A 180 4.84 -5.56 10.34
N PHE A 181 4.45 -4.31 10.56
CA PHE A 181 5.34 -3.25 11.05
C PHE A 181 5.34 -3.21 12.57
#